data_AF-A0A942GQY8-F1
#
_entry.id   AF-A0A942GQY8-F1
#
_cell.length_a   1.000
_cell.length_b   1.000
_cell.length_c   1.000
_cell.angle_alpha   90.00
_cell.angle_beta   90.00
_cell.angle_gamma   90.00
#
_symmetry.space_group_name_H-M   'P 1'
#
loop_
_entity.id
_entity.type
_entity.pdbx_description
1 polymer ?
#
loop_
_entity_poly.entity_id
_entity_poly.type
_entity_poly.pdbx_seq_one_letter_code
_entity_poly.pdbx_strand_id
1 'polypeptide(L)' 'MKRVLIVGLIFIVLGGVLMFFFGKGQQTKYENVTATQAEKLLAGGHIVVIDVREPFEFAEGHIPGAMLIPLGV' A
#
# COMPACT_ATOMS: atom_id res chain seq x y z
N MET A 1 14.95 -8.15 47.15
CA MET A 1 15.87 -8.01 46.00
C MET A 1 15.35 -8.73 44.75
N LYS A 2 15.08 -10.04 44.78
CA LYS A 2 14.56 -10.81 43.60
C LYS A 2 13.26 -10.28 42.99
N ARG A 3 12.32 -9.78 43.81
CA ARG A 3 11.02 -9.23 43.35
C ARG A 3 11.16 -7.94 42.53
N VAL A 4 12.13 -7.09 42.84
CA VAL A 4 12.39 -5.83 42.11
C VAL A 4 12.96 -6.13 40.72
N LEU A 5 13.82 -7.15 40.61
CA LEU A 5 14.36 -7.61 39.33
C LEU A 5 13.26 -8.16 38.40
N ILE A 6 12.29 -8.89 38.96
CA ILE A 6 11.16 -9.44 38.19
C ILE A 6 10.26 -8.32 37.64
N VAL A 7 9.96 -7.30 38.45
CA VAL A 7 9.13 -6.16 38.02
C VAL A 7 9.83 -5.36 36.93
N GLY A 8 11.13 -5.09 37.07
CA GLY A 8 11.91 -4.41 36.03
C GLY A 8 11.94 -5.19 34.71
N LEU A 9 12.09 -6.51 34.77
CA LEU A 9 12.02 -7.38 33.59
C LEU A 9 10.66 -7.31 32.89
N ILE A 10 9.56 -7.27 33.65
CA ILE A 10 8.20 -7.15 33.10
C ILE A 10 8.05 -5.83 32.34
N PHE A 11 8.53 -4.70 32.88
CA PHE A 11 8.43 -3.41 32.19
C PHE A 11 9.26 -3.37 30.89
N ILE A 12 10.44 -3.98 30.88
CA ILE A 12 11.28 -4.09 29.67
C ILE A 12 10.59 -4.93 28.60
N VAL A 13 10.04 -6.09 28.98
CA VAL A 13 9.29 -6.96 28.07
C VAL A 13 8.03 -6.27 27.56
N LEU A 14 7.26 -5.63 28.45
CA LEU A 14 6.02 -4.95 28.10
C LEU A 14 6.28 -3.75 27.17
N GLY A 15 7.33 -2.97 27.44
CA GLY A 15 7.76 -1.86 26.58
C GLY A 15 8.23 -2.33 25.19
N GLY A 16 9.00 -3.42 25.13
CA GLY A 16 9.43 -4.01 23.86
C GLY A 16 8.27 -4.56 23.03
N VAL A 17 7.29 -5.21 23.68
CA VAL A 17 6.06 -5.68 23.05
C VAL A 17 5.24 -4.50 22.52
N LEU A 18 5.09 -3.43 23.31
CA LEU A 18 4.41 -2.21 22.89
C LEU A 18 5.11 -1.58 21.67
N MET A 19 6.44 -1.45 21.69
CA MET A 19 7.21 -0.89 20.58
C MET A 19 7.06 -1.73 19.29
N PHE A 20 7.01 -3.06 19.39
CA PHE A 20 6.82 -3.96 18.26
C PHE A 20 5.45 -3.80 17.59
N PHE A 21 4.40 -3.56 18.37
CA PHE A 21 3.05 -3.32 17.85
C PHE A 21 2.89 -1.91 17.26
N PHE A 22 3.53 -0.89 17.85
CA PHE A 22 3.43 0.50 17.39
C PHE A 22 4.41 0.85 16.25
N GLY A 23 5.48 0.08 16.04
CA GLY A 23 6.52 0.37 15.04
C GLY A 23 6.25 -0.13 13.62
N LYS A 24 5.19 -0.92 13.39
CA LYS A 24 4.84 -1.37 12.02
C LYS A 24 4.05 -0.30 11.28
N GLY A 25 4.74 0.73 10.79
CA GLY A 25 4.17 1.64 9.79
C GLY A 25 3.69 0.84 8.58
N GLN A 26 2.50 1.18 8.06
CA GLN A 26 1.97 0.54 6.86
C GLN A 26 2.90 0.83 5.67
N GLN A 27 3.74 -0.15 5.34
CA GLN A 27 4.36 -0.22 4.02
C GLN A 27 3.22 -0.40 3.01
N THR A 28 3.06 0.57 2.11
CA THR A 28 2.13 0.47 0.99
C THR A 28 2.65 -0.61 0.04
N LYS A 29 2.15 -1.83 0.22
CA LYS A 29 2.49 -2.97 -0.63
C LYS A 29 1.69 -2.83 -1.93
N TYR A 30 2.33 -2.35 -2.98
CA TYR A 30 1.83 -2.47 -4.35
C TYR A 30 2.54 -3.62 -5.06
N GLU A 31 1.90 -4.13 -6.11
CA GLU A 31 2.49 -5.13 -6.99
C GLU A 31 2.48 -4.59 -8.42
N ASN A 32 3.62 -4.71 -9.10
CA ASN A 32 3.69 -4.39 -10.52
C ASN A 32 3.17 -5.55 -11.34
N VAL A 33 2.36 -5.26 -12.35
CA VAL A 33 1.82 -6.24 -13.28
C VAL A 33 2.33 -5.97 -14.69
N THR A 34 2.48 -7.02 -15.49
CA THR A 34 2.75 -6.89 -16.92
C THR A 34 1.48 -6.50 -17.68
N ALA A 35 1.61 -6.02 -18.92
CA ALA A 35 0.47 -5.70 -19.78
C ALA A 35 -0.47 -6.90 -19.96
N THR A 36 0.07 -8.10 -20.17
CA THR A 36 -0.72 -9.34 -20.32
C THR A 36 -1.45 -9.72 -19.02
N GLN A 37 -0.87 -9.45 -17.86
CA GLN A 37 -1.55 -9.67 -16.58
C GLN A 37 -2.67 -8.65 -16.39
N ALA A 38 -2.42 -7.37 -16.69
CA ALA A 38 -3.42 -6.32 -16.64
C ALA A 38 -4.63 -6.63 -17.56
N GLU A 39 -4.39 -7.10 -18.78
CA GLU A 39 -5.44 -7.54 -19.71
C GLU A 39 -6.35 -8.62 -19.10
N LYS A 40 -5.77 -9.63 -18.44
CA LYS A 40 -6.54 -10.68 -17.76
C LYS A 40 -7.36 -10.13 -16.60
N LEU A 41 -6.82 -9.17 -15.84
CA LEU A 41 -7.53 -8.53 -14.74
C LEU A 41 -8.70 -7.67 -15.25
N LEU A 42 -8.50 -6.95 -16.36
CA LEU A 42 -9.55 -6.18 -17.02
C LEU A 42 -10.69 -7.06 -17.50
N ALA A 43 -10.38 -8.21 -18.11
CA ALA A 43 -11.39 -9.19 -18.53
C ALA A 43 -12.22 -9.73 -17.36
N GLY A 44 -11.67 -9.75 -16.14
CA GLY A 44 -12.39 -10.13 -14.93
C GLY A 44 -13.37 -9.07 -14.41
N GLY A 45 -13.27 -7.81 -14.86
CA GLY A 45 -14.22 -6.74 -14.49
C GLY A 45 -14.16 -6.26 -13.03
N HIS A 46 -13.17 -6.70 -12.25
CA HIS A 46 -13.07 -6.41 -10.82
C HIS A 46 -12.01 -5.35 -10.48
N ILE A 47 -11.50 -4.63 -11.47
CA ILE A 47 -10.47 -3.61 -11.28
C ILE A 47 -10.90 -2.25 -11.81
N VAL A 48 -10.37 -1.20 -11.18
CA VAL A 48 -10.46 0.17 -11.67
C VAL A 48 -9.11 0.55 -12.25
N VAL A 49 -9.10 1.08 -13.47
CA VAL A 49 -7.89 1.64 -14.07
C VAL A 49 -7.85 3.13 -13.77
N ILE A 50 -6.75 3.57 -13.16
CA ILE A 50 -6.47 4.97 -12.93
C ILE A 50 -5.34 5.38 -13.86
N ASP A 51 -5.61 6.32 -14.77
CA ASP A 51 -4.60 6.93 -15.62
C ASP A 51 -4.10 8.20 -14.95
N VAL A 52 -2.80 8.24 -14.65
CA VAL A 52 -2.16 9.34 -13.91
C VAL A 52 -1.39 10.31 -14.81
N ARG A 53 -1.52 10.14 -16.13
CA ARG A 53 -0.88 10.96 -17.17
C ARG A 53 -1.52 12.34 -17.29
N GLU A 54 -0.99 13.16 -18.20
CA GLU A 54 -1.55 14.47 -18.52
C GLU A 54 -2.84 14.35 -19.36
N PRO A 55 -3.77 15.33 -19.27
CA PRO A 55 -5.05 15.24 -19.97
C PRO A 55 -4.95 15.10 -21.49
N PHE A 56 -3.94 15.71 -22.13
CA PHE A 56 -3.79 15.60 -23.59
C PHE A 56 -3.35 14.19 -24.01
N GLU A 57 -2.47 13.52 -23.24
CA GLU A 57 -2.06 12.13 -23.50
C GLU A 57 -3.25 11.16 -23.36
N PHE A 58 -4.13 11.42 -22.39
CA PHE A 58 -5.36 10.66 -22.21
C PHE A 58 -6.33 10.87 -23.38
N ALA A 59 -6.46 12.12 -23.86
CA ALA A 59 -7.32 12.46 -24.99
C ALA A 59 -6.86 11.86 -26.33
N GLU A 60 -5.54 11.69 -26.53
CA GLU A 60 -4.97 11.00 -27.69
C GLU A 60 -5.27 9.50 -27.71
N GLY A 61 -5.44 8.89 -26.53
CA GLY A 61 -5.83 7.49 -26.39
C GLY A 61 -5.59 6.94 -24.99
N HIS A 62 -6.53 6.12 -24.52
CA HIS A 62 -6.47 5.49 -23.20
C HIS A 62 -7.23 4.16 -23.17
N ILE A 63 -7.03 3.39 -22.09
CA ILE A 63 -7.72 2.12 -21.87
C ILE A 63 -9.23 2.40 -21.64
N PRO A 64 -10.15 1.73 -22.35
CA PRO A 64 -11.58 1.91 -22.14
C PRO A 64 -12.00 1.72 -20.68
N GLY A 65 -12.74 2.69 -20.14
CA GLY A 65 -13.19 2.68 -18.73
C GLY A 65 -12.16 3.16 -17.72
N ALA A 66 -10.96 3.57 -18.14
CA ALA A 66 -10.00 4.22 -17.25
C ALA A 66 -10.49 5.59 -16.77
N MET A 67 -10.17 5.92 -15.53
CA MET A 67 -10.42 7.23 -14.92
C MET A 67 -9.12 8.03 -14.88
N LEU A 68 -9.14 9.22 -15.45
CA LEU A 68 -8.01 10.16 -15.40
C LEU A 68 -7.94 10.85 -14.03
N ILE A 69 -6.84 10.66 -13.30
CA ILE A 69 -6.49 11.37 -12.06
C ILE A 69 -5.04 11.86 -12.18
N PRO A 70 -4.79 13.03 -12.77
CA PRO A 70 -3.43 13.53 -13.00
C PRO A 70 -2.72 13.82 -11.66
N LEU A 71 -1.42 13.51 -11.59
CA LEU A 71 -0.62 13.73 -10.38
C LEU A 71 -0.08 15.16 -10.24
N GLY A 72 -0.22 16.02 -11.26
CA GLY A 72 0.24 17.40 -11.23
C GLY A 72 -0.47 18.27 -12.27
N VAL A 73 -0.51 19.59 -11.98
CA VAL A 73 -1.01 20.67 -12.84
C VAL A 73 0.17 21.48 -13.37
#